data_AF-A0A7L4PRT4-F1
#
_entry.id   AF-A0A7L4PRT4-F1
#
_cell.length_a   1.000
_cell.length_b   1.000
_cell.length_c   1.000
_cell.angle_alpha   90.00
_cell.angle_beta   90.00
_cell.angle_gamma   90.00
#
_symmetry.space_group_name_H-M   'P 1'
#
loop_
_entity.id
_entity.type
_entity.pdbx_description
1 polymer ?
#
loop_
_entity_poly.entity_id
_entity_poly.type
_entity_poly.pdbx_seq_one_letter_code
_entity_poly.pdbx_strand_id
1 'polypeptide(L)'
;MKDKTFFLLLILFFLGLYFMPINNPIFKESLYSAFFLLHDYARLHVLTCLVPAMFIAGAISIFVKKDVVLIYLGSESSKLYSYSIASVSGSILAVCSCTILPLFASIRKRGAGLGPAITFLFSGPAINIAAIFLTFSVLGFSIGLARVVSAVGLSILVGLSMALIFKEKAEGGTLYFEESSEVSVSYRVLITFFFSLVMILVVNGLTIGAPLKYLIMLLLALVVVFITLFKFSRETSKSWLNETWFFGRTLIPLLFIGVFVAGFIMPLIPQQLIEQIVGKNNILGNLIASIFGAFMYFSTLTEIPILQALISKGMSNGPALALLLSGPSLSLPNMLVIRRVLGSKRTLVYVVLVILYSTVAGLIFGNLVN
;
A
#
# COMPACT_ATOMS: atom_id res chain seq x y z
N MET A 1 29.55 -12.29 -21.05
CA MET A 1 28.94 -11.09 -20.41
C MET A 1 28.61 -11.31 -18.94
N LYS A 2 28.14 -12.49 -18.49
CA LYS A 2 27.82 -12.77 -17.08
C LYS A 2 29.04 -12.70 -16.12
N ASP A 3 30.22 -13.15 -16.54
CA ASP A 3 31.39 -13.24 -15.63
C ASP A 3 32.01 -11.87 -15.31
N LYS A 4 32.05 -10.95 -16.28
CA LYS A 4 32.51 -9.58 -16.04
C LYS A 4 31.57 -8.82 -15.08
N THR A 5 30.26 -8.99 -15.23
CA THR A 5 29.28 -8.40 -14.30
C THR A 5 29.40 -8.99 -12.91
N PHE A 6 29.61 -10.31 -12.80
CA PHE A 6 29.83 -10.97 -11.52
C PHE A 6 31.11 -10.49 -10.82
N PHE A 7 32.22 -10.41 -11.55
CA PHE A 7 33.49 -9.90 -11.01
C PHE A 7 33.39 -8.43 -10.57
N LEU A 8 32.67 -7.60 -11.33
CA LEU A 8 32.45 -6.19 -10.99
C LEU A 8 31.57 -6.05 -9.74
N LEU A 9 30.51 -6.88 -9.60
CA LEU A 9 29.72 -6.95 -8.37
C LEU A 9 30.55 -7.37 -7.15
N LEU A 10 31.47 -8.32 -7.33
CA LEU A 10 32.35 -8.79 -6.25
C LEU A 10 33.33 -7.69 -5.80
N ILE A 11 33.91 -6.95 -6.75
CA ILE A 11 34.75 -5.77 -6.44
C ILE A 11 33.93 -4.71 -5.70
N LEU A 12 32.73 -4.36 -6.19
CA LEU A 12 31.88 -3.37 -5.53
C LEU A 12 31.50 -3.80 -4.11
N PHE A 13 31.18 -5.08 -3.92
CA PHE A 13 30.89 -5.64 -2.60
C PHE A 13 32.11 -5.55 -1.68
N PHE A 14 33.29 -5.95 -2.17
CA PHE A 14 34.54 -5.84 -1.42
C PHE A 14 34.85 -4.40 -1.02
N LEU A 15 34.79 -3.46 -1.97
CA LEU A 15 35.02 -2.04 -1.70
C LEU A 15 34.00 -1.47 -0.71
N GLY A 16 32.73 -1.88 -0.83
CA GLY A 16 31.68 -1.49 0.11
C GLY A 16 31.94 -1.96 1.55
N LEU A 17 32.47 -3.17 1.72
CA LEU A 17 32.89 -3.68 3.03
C LEU A 17 34.19 -3.01 3.53
N TYR A 18 35.16 -2.82 2.65
CA TYR A 18 36.48 -2.27 2.98
C TYR A 18 36.39 -0.81 3.44
N PHE A 19 35.59 0.01 2.76
CA PHE A 19 35.39 1.42 3.08
C PHE A 19 34.20 1.68 4.00
N MET A 20 33.62 0.65 4.62
CA MET A 20 32.49 0.81 5.52
C MET A 20 32.89 1.65 6.74
N PRO A 21 32.23 2.80 7.01
CA PRO A 21 32.64 3.72 8.08
C PRO A 21 32.12 3.22 9.44
N ILE A 22 32.55 2.02 9.85
CA ILE A 22 32.04 1.34 11.04
C ILE A 22 32.35 2.08 12.33
N ASN A 23 33.33 2.98 12.33
CA ASN A 23 33.68 3.82 13.48
C ASN A 23 32.81 5.07 13.60
N ASN A 24 32.06 5.44 12.57
CA ASN A 24 31.17 6.60 12.62
C ASN A 24 29.92 6.26 13.47
N PRO A 25 29.59 7.06 14.51
CA PRO A 25 28.46 6.77 15.39
C PRO A 25 27.11 6.78 14.65
N ILE A 26 26.92 7.70 13.71
CA ILE A 26 25.68 7.81 12.92
C ILE A 26 25.52 6.58 12.03
N PHE A 27 26.62 6.08 11.45
CA PHE A 27 26.59 4.85 10.66
C PHE A 27 26.19 3.63 11.50
N LYS A 28 26.73 3.49 12.72
CA LYS A 28 26.35 2.39 13.64
C LYS A 28 24.87 2.47 14.01
N GLU A 29 24.37 3.66 14.34
CA GLU A 29 22.97 3.89 14.67
C GLU A 29 22.05 3.56 13.48
N SER A 30 22.43 3.99 12.28
CA SER A 30 21.75 3.68 11.02
C SER A 30 21.65 2.17 10.78
N LEU A 31 22.76 1.45 10.96
CA LEU A 31 22.79 0.00 10.79
C LEU A 31 21.92 -0.71 11.83
N TYR A 32 22.02 -0.31 13.10
CA TYR A 32 21.20 -0.86 14.18
C TYR A 32 19.70 -0.63 13.91
N SER A 33 19.33 0.61 13.57
CA SER A 33 17.97 1.01 13.21
C SER A 33 17.42 0.18 12.04
N ALA A 34 18.23 -0.06 10.99
CA ALA A 34 17.84 -0.88 9.85
C ALA A 34 17.45 -2.31 10.26
N PHE A 35 18.29 -2.98 11.06
CA PHE A 35 18.00 -4.33 11.53
C PHE A 35 16.87 -4.37 12.55
N PHE A 36 16.78 -3.38 13.43
CA PHE A 36 15.70 -3.27 14.41
C PHE A 36 14.34 -3.15 13.72
N LEU A 37 14.21 -2.23 12.76
CA LEU A 37 12.98 -2.07 11.97
C LEU A 37 12.66 -3.30 11.13
N LEU A 38 13.67 -3.95 10.55
CA LEU A 38 13.46 -5.17 9.79
C LEU A 38 12.92 -6.32 10.66
N HIS A 39 13.47 -6.47 11.88
CA HIS A 39 13.02 -7.44 12.86
C HIS A 39 11.59 -7.19 13.32
N ASP A 40 11.27 -5.94 13.69
CA ASP A 40 9.92 -5.55 14.10
C ASP A 40 8.92 -5.70 12.95
N TYR A 41 9.31 -5.35 11.73
CA TYR A 41 8.49 -5.56 10.54
C TYR A 41 8.22 -7.05 10.30
N ALA A 42 9.24 -7.91 10.38
CA ALA A 42 9.10 -9.34 10.19
C ALA A 42 8.17 -9.98 11.24
N ARG A 43 8.31 -9.59 12.52
CA ARG A 43 7.52 -10.16 13.61
C ARG A 43 6.09 -9.63 13.66
N LEU A 44 5.92 -8.32 13.55
CA LEU A 44 4.64 -7.67 13.82
C LEU A 44 3.80 -7.42 12.57
N HIS A 45 4.41 -7.33 11.39
CA HIS A 45 3.70 -6.95 10.17
C HIS A 45 3.69 -8.05 9.11
N VAL A 46 4.78 -8.80 8.93
CA VAL A 46 4.82 -9.85 7.89
C VAL A 46 3.88 -11.00 8.26
N LEU A 47 4.05 -11.59 9.45
CA LEU A 47 3.31 -12.79 9.82
C LEU A 47 1.82 -12.53 10.06
N THR A 48 1.50 -11.43 10.73
CA THR A 48 0.14 -11.18 11.24
C THR A 48 -0.72 -10.34 10.29
N CYS A 49 -0.12 -9.67 9.30
CA CYS A 49 -0.83 -8.81 8.35
C CYS A 49 -0.51 -9.19 6.90
N LEU A 50 0.77 -9.18 6.49
CA LEU A 50 1.16 -9.42 5.09
C LEU A 50 0.81 -10.83 4.61
N VAL A 51 1.04 -11.86 5.42
CA VAL A 51 0.74 -13.25 5.02
C VAL A 51 -0.77 -13.44 4.79
N PRO A 52 -1.67 -13.12 5.75
CA PRO A 52 -3.13 -13.18 5.50
C PRO A 52 -3.57 -12.32 4.30
N ALA A 53 -2.98 -11.14 4.15
CA ALA A 53 -3.20 -10.25 3.02
C ALA A 53 -2.91 -10.90 1.66
N MET A 54 -1.82 -11.66 1.55
CA MET A 54 -1.47 -12.39 0.32
C MET A 54 -2.44 -13.51 0.00
N PHE A 55 -2.92 -14.22 1.01
CA PHE A 55 -3.95 -15.25 0.83
C PHE A 55 -5.28 -14.65 0.35
N ILE A 56 -5.68 -13.48 0.91
CA ILE A 56 -6.85 -12.73 0.43
C ILE A 56 -6.65 -12.28 -1.02
N ALA A 57 -5.49 -11.73 -1.34
CA ALA A 57 -5.13 -11.33 -2.69
C ALA A 57 -5.27 -12.46 -3.70
N GLY A 58 -4.68 -13.63 -3.39
CA GLY A 58 -4.83 -14.84 -4.21
C GLY A 58 -6.29 -15.25 -4.31
N ALA A 59 -7.06 -15.19 -3.21
CA ALA A 59 -8.47 -15.57 -3.20
C ALA A 59 -9.30 -14.67 -4.12
N ILE A 60 -9.09 -13.36 -4.04
CA ILE A 60 -9.80 -12.39 -4.90
C ILE A 60 -9.45 -12.63 -6.37
N SER A 61 -8.18 -12.94 -6.69
CA SER A 61 -7.75 -13.18 -8.06
C SER A 61 -8.48 -14.34 -8.75
N ILE A 62 -8.99 -15.31 -7.98
CA ILE A 62 -9.69 -16.50 -8.48
C ILE A 62 -11.20 -16.38 -8.31
N PHE A 63 -11.68 -15.98 -7.14
CA PHE A 63 -13.09 -16.13 -6.76
C PHE A 63 -13.97 -14.91 -7.06
N VAL A 64 -13.40 -13.71 -7.18
CA VAL A 64 -14.23 -12.58 -7.63
C VAL A 64 -14.66 -12.88 -9.07
N LYS A 65 -15.84 -12.47 -9.52
CA LYS A 65 -16.25 -12.64 -10.93
C LYS A 65 -15.83 -11.42 -11.76
N LYS A 66 -15.45 -11.63 -13.03
CA LYS A 66 -15.14 -10.54 -13.97
C LYS A 66 -16.36 -9.63 -14.16
N ASP A 67 -17.56 -10.19 -14.24
CA ASP A 67 -18.81 -9.45 -14.47
C ASP A 67 -19.09 -8.40 -13.40
N VAL A 68 -18.85 -8.73 -12.13
CA VAL A 68 -19.02 -7.79 -11.00
C VAL A 68 -18.04 -6.63 -11.14
N VAL A 69 -16.80 -6.89 -11.55
CA VAL A 69 -15.79 -5.84 -11.78
C VAL A 69 -16.20 -4.95 -12.96
N LEU A 70 -16.72 -5.53 -14.05
CA LEU A 70 -17.15 -4.77 -15.22
C LEU A 70 -18.39 -3.90 -14.94
N ILE A 71 -19.37 -4.40 -14.18
CA ILE A 71 -20.58 -3.63 -13.82
C ILE A 71 -20.23 -2.41 -12.98
N TYR A 72 -19.40 -2.56 -11.95
CA TYR A 72 -19.14 -1.50 -10.98
C TYR A 72 -17.91 -0.65 -11.28
N LEU A 73 -16.87 -1.20 -11.91
CA LEU A 73 -15.59 -0.55 -12.15
C LEU A 73 -15.18 -0.55 -13.63
N GLY A 74 -15.97 -1.18 -14.50
CA GLY A 74 -15.72 -1.23 -15.93
C GLY A 74 -15.87 0.13 -16.60
N SER A 75 -15.32 0.25 -17.80
CA SER A 75 -15.33 1.47 -18.61
C SER A 75 -16.70 1.87 -19.14
N GLU A 76 -17.61 0.90 -19.28
CA GLU A 76 -19.02 1.10 -19.66
C GLU A 76 -19.87 1.59 -18.47
N SER A 77 -19.34 1.49 -17.25
CA SER A 77 -20.03 1.99 -16.06
C SER A 77 -20.05 3.51 -16.04
N SER A 78 -21.17 4.08 -15.61
CA SER A 78 -21.29 5.54 -15.51
C SER A 78 -20.22 6.10 -14.56
N LYS A 79 -19.51 7.14 -15.02
CA LYS A 79 -18.34 7.70 -14.33
C LYS A 79 -18.63 8.04 -12.87
N LEU A 80 -19.79 8.61 -12.58
CA LEU A 80 -20.15 8.99 -11.21
C LEU A 80 -20.19 7.77 -10.27
N TYR A 81 -20.82 6.68 -10.72
CA TYR A 81 -20.95 5.47 -9.91
C TYR A 81 -19.62 4.76 -9.73
N SER A 82 -18.86 4.57 -10.81
CA SER A 82 -17.59 3.83 -10.76
C SER A 82 -16.55 4.52 -9.87
N TYR A 83 -16.43 5.85 -9.96
CA TYR A 83 -15.48 6.61 -9.15
C TYR A 83 -15.91 6.71 -7.68
N SER A 84 -17.21 6.86 -7.41
CA SER A 84 -17.72 6.91 -6.04
C SER A 84 -17.50 5.57 -5.32
N ILE A 85 -17.85 4.45 -5.98
CA ILE A 85 -17.62 3.11 -5.42
C ILE A 85 -16.13 2.85 -5.25
N ALA A 86 -15.29 3.19 -6.23
CA ALA A 86 -13.84 3.04 -6.13
C ALA A 86 -13.25 3.85 -4.95
N SER A 87 -13.72 5.08 -4.75
CA SER A 87 -13.23 5.96 -3.67
C SER A 87 -13.67 5.47 -2.30
N VAL A 88 -14.92 5.01 -2.13
CA VAL A 88 -15.44 4.57 -0.83
C VAL A 88 -15.08 3.12 -0.48
N SER A 89 -14.90 2.24 -1.47
CA SER A 89 -14.53 0.84 -1.20
C SER A 89 -13.19 0.72 -0.48
N GLY A 90 -12.27 1.67 -0.68
CA GLY A 90 -11.01 1.75 0.06
C GLY A 90 -11.16 2.03 1.56
N SER A 91 -12.23 2.69 2.00
CA SER A 91 -12.47 2.93 3.43
C SER A 91 -13.14 1.75 4.13
N ILE A 92 -14.00 1.00 3.42
CA ILE A 92 -14.69 -0.18 3.95
C ILE A 92 -13.72 -1.35 4.10
N LEU A 93 -12.89 -1.54 3.08
CA LEU A 93 -11.87 -2.57 3.07
C LEU A 93 -10.72 -2.07 3.96
N ALA A 94 -10.51 -2.67 5.14
CA ALA A 94 -9.37 -2.40 6.02
C ALA A 94 -8.06 -2.89 5.37
N VAL A 95 -7.71 -2.28 4.24
CA VAL A 95 -6.76 -2.74 3.25
C VAL A 95 -5.60 -1.76 3.26
N CYS A 96 -4.44 -2.23 3.72
CA CYS A 96 -3.19 -1.49 3.68
C CYS A 96 -2.60 -1.47 2.25
N SER A 97 -1.51 -0.72 2.07
CA SER A 97 -0.77 -0.65 0.80
C SER A 97 -0.36 -2.03 0.25
N CYS A 98 -0.22 -3.04 1.11
CA CYS A 98 0.13 -4.40 0.72
C CYS A 98 -1.04 -5.23 0.15
N THR A 99 -2.27 -4.96 0.57
CA THR A 99 -3.47 -5.69 0.10
C THR A 99 -4.13 -5.00 -1.08
N ILE A 100 -4.03 -3.67 -1.18
CA ILE A 100 -4.65 -2.91 -2.27
C ILE A 100 -3.98 -3.20 -3.61
N LEU A 101 -2.68 -3.51 -3.58
CA LEU A 101 -1.86 -3.73 -4.76
C LEU A 101 -2.27 -4.97 -5.57
N PRO A 102 -2.35 -6.16 -4.96
CA PRO A 102 -2.90 -7.33 -5.64
C PRO A 102 -4.35 -7.14 -6.10
N LEU A 103 -5.17 -6.46 -5.28
CA LEU A 103 -6.56 -6.22 -5.60
C LEU A 103 -6.70 -5.31 -6.82
N PHE A 104 -5.94 -4.22 -6.87
CA PHE A 104 -5.78 -3.35 -8.02
C PHE A 104 -5.34 -4.11 -9.27
N ALA A 105 -4.30 -4.95 -9.14
CA ALA A 105 -3.82 -5.77 -10.25
C ALA A 105 -4.91 -6.72 -10.77
N SER A 106 -5.65 -7.36 -9.87
CA SER A 106 -6.75 -8.26 -10.19
C SER A 106 -7.89 -7.53 -10.92
N ILE A 107 -8.45 -6.46 -10.34
CA ILE A 107 -9.55 -5.72 -10.98
C ILE A 107 -9.14 -5.13 -12.34
N ARG A 108 -7.88 -4.71 -12.48
CA ARG A 108 -7.37 -4.18 -13.75
C ARG A 108 -7.21 -5.27 -14.81
N LYS A 109 -6.70 -6.44 -14.45
CA LYS A 109 -6.67 -7.63 -15.34
C LYS A 109 -8.08 -8.08 -15.77
N ARG A 110 -9.10 -7.75 -14.98
CA ARG A 110 -10.51 -8.11 -15.20
C ARG A 110 -11.33 -7.04 -15.92
N GLY A 111 -10.68 -5.99 -16.42
CA GLY A 111 -11.31 -4.98 -17.27
C GLY A 111 -11.83 -3.74 -16.56
N ALA A 112 -11.53 -3.53 -15.26
CA ALA A 112 -11.82 -2.24 -14.61
C ALA A 112 -11.14 -1.09 -15.35
N GLY A 113 -11.83 0.02 -15.62
CA GLY A 113 -11.27 1.18 -16.30
C GLY A 113 -10.07 1.78 -15.56
N LEU A 114 -9.13 2.41 -16.29
CA LEU A 114 -7.91 2.96 -15.70
C LEU A 114 -8.20 3.94 -14.57
N GLY A 115 -9.17 4.83 -14.78
CA GLY A 115 -9.54 5.85 -13.80
C GLY A 115 -10.09 5.28 -12.49
N PRO A 116 -11.20 4.50 -12.52
CA PRO A 116 -11.74 3.84 -11.34
C PRO A 116 -10.72 2.94 -10.63
N ALA A 117 -9.89 2.20 -11.38
CA ALA A 117 -8.85 1.36 -10.79
C ALA A 117 -7.78 2.18 -10.05
N ILE A 118 -7.37 3.32 -10.58
CA ILE A 118 -6.43 4.23 -9.90
C ILE A 118 -7.07 4.92 -8.69
N THR A 119 -8.34 5.33 -8.79
CA THR A 119 -9.08 5.88 -7.65
C THR A 119 -9.15 4.88 -6.50
N PHE A 120 -9.45 3.62 -6.82
CA PHE A 120 -9.44 2.53 -5.85
C PHE A 120 -8.06 2.32 -5.21
N LEU A 121 -7.01 2.24 -6.05
CA LEU A 121 -5.63 2.06 -5.61
C LEU A 121 -5.16 3.15 -4.66
N PHE A 122 -5.50 4.41 -4.94
CA PHE A 122 -5.15 5.55 -4.10
C PHE A 122 -5.92 5.54 -2.78
N SER A 123 -7.24 5.32 -2.84
CA SER A 123 -8.12 5.48 -1.68
C SER A 123 -7.86 4.45 -0.58
N GLY A 124 -7.64 3.18 -0.95
CA GLY A 124 -7.45 2.07 0.00
C GLY A 124 -6.51 2.38 1.16
N PRO A 125 -5.22 2.65 0.91
CA PRO A 125 -4.27 2.91 1.97
C PRO A 125 -4.47 4.29 2.61
N ALA A 126 -5.07 5.26 1.90
CA ALA A 126 -5.25 6.63 2.40
C ALA A 126 -6.41 6.79 3.40
N ILE A 127 -7.51 6.04 3.24
CA ILE A 127 -8.78 6.18 4.00
C ILE A 127 -9.13 4.91 4.79
N ASN A 128 -8.19 3.98 4.99
CA ASN A 128 -8.49 2.81 5.81
C ASN A 128 -8.87 3.22 7.25
N ILE A 129 -9.80 2.48 7.86
CA ILE A 129 -10.38 2.80 9.18
C ILE A 129 -9.30 3.00 10.25
N ALA A 130 -8.26 2.17 10.27
CA ALA A 130 -7.18 2.27 11.25
C ALA A 130 -6.38 3.58 11.09
N ALA A 131 -6.07 3.97 9.85
CA ALA A 131 -5.40 5.23 9.53
C ALA A 131 -6.21 6.43 10.00
N ILE A 132 -7.49 6.43 9.66
CA ILE A 132 -8.38 7.54 9.99
C ILE A 132 -8.52 7.65 11.50
N PHE A 133 -8.82 6.54 12.19
CA PHE A 133 -8.92 6.51 13.65
C PHE A 133 -7.63 7.02 14.32
N LEU A 134 -6.46 6.50 13.95
CA LEU A 134 -5.19 6.95 14.53
C LEU A 134 -4.88 8.41 14.22
N THR A 135 -5.20 8.89 13.02
CA THR A 135 -5.02 10.30 12.67
C THR A 135 -5.87 11.17 13.59
N PHE A 136 -7.15 10.84 13.78
CA PHE A 136 -8.05 11.57 14.67
C PHE A 136 -7.58 11.53 16.14
N SER A 137 -7.18 10.35 16.63
CA SER A 137 -6.79 10.16 18.02
C SER A 137 -5.44 10.78 18.38
N VAL A 138 -4.48 10.80 17.44
CA VAL A 138 -3.09 11.19 17.70
C VAL A 138 -2.76 12.58 17.17
N LEU A 139 -3.23 12.92 15.97
CA LEU A 139 -2.92 14.19 15.29
C LEU A 139 -4.06 15.22 15.40
N GLY A 140 -5.18 14.83 16.00
CA GLY A 140 -6.31 15.70 16.27
C GLY A 140 -7.31 15.81 15.13
N PHE A 141 -8.42 16.49 15.43
CA PHE A 141 -9.60 16.53 14.56
C PHE A 141 -9.34 17.24 13.23
N SER A 142 -8.61 18.36 13.25
CA SER A 142 -8.36 19.16 12.04
C SER A 142 -7.61 18.38 10.96
N ILE A 143 -6.52 17.68 11.35
CA ILE A 143 -5.74 16.85 10.42
C ILE A 143 -6.53 15.60 10.01
N GLY A 144 -7.24 14.96 10.95
CA GLY A 144 -8.09 13.81 10.66
C GLY A 144 -9.15 14.08 9.60
N LEU A 145 -9.90 15.18 9.76
CA LEU A 145 -10.93 15.58 8.80
C LEU A 145 -10.33 15.95 7.44
N ALA A 146 -9.23 16.72 7.45
CA ALA A 146 -8.55 17.11 6.24
C ALA A 146 -7.99 15.91 5.46
N ARG A 147 -7.48 14.89 6.16
CA ARG A 147 -7.05 13.63 5.55
C ARG A 147 -8.21 12.94 4.84
N VAL A 148 -9.36 12.78 5.51
CA VAL A 148 -10.53 12.09 4.89
C VAL A 148 -10.99 12.84 3.64
N VAL A 149 -11.26 14.14 3.76
CA VAL A 149 -11.78 14.95 2.65
C VAL A 149 -10.79 14.98 1.49
N SER A 150 -9.52 15.24 1.78
CA SER A 150 -8.47 15.31 0.76
C SER A 150 -8.24 13.95 0.12
N ALA A 151 -8.21 12.86 0.88
CA ALA A 151 -7.99 11.53 0.32
C ALA A 151 -9.12 11.09 -0.63
N VAL A 152 -10.39 11.34 -0.26
CA VAL A 152 -11.53 11.08 -1.16
C VAL A 152 -11.39 11.93 -2.43
N GLY A 153 -11.23 13.25 -2.27
CA GLY A 153 -11.13 14.18 -3.40
C GLY A 153 -9.96 13.87 -4.33
N LEU A 154 -8.76 13.69 -3.77
CA LEU A 154 -7.54 13.39 -4.51
C LEU A 154 -7.63 12.03 -5.20
N SER A 155 -8.21 11.00 -4.57
CA SER A 155 -8.37 9.68 -5.22
C SER A 155 -9.16 9.80 -6.54
N ILE A 156 -10.21 10.62 -6.55
CA ILE A 156 -11.03 10.88 -7.73
C ILE A 156 -10.26 11.74 -8.74
N LEU A 157 -9.60 12.82 -8.27
CA LEU A 157 -8.81 13.70 -9.14
C LEU A 157 -7.66 12.98 -9.83
N VAL A 158 -6.89 12.15 -9.12
CA VAL A 158 -5.80 11.34 -9.69
C VAL A 158 -6.37 10.36 -10.71
N GLY A 159 -7.45 9.65 -10.39
CA GLY A 159 -8.09 8.70 -11.31
C GLY A 159 -8.65 9.38 -12.56
N LEU A 160 -9.29 10.55 -12.44
CA LEU A 160 -9.78 11.33 -13.58
C LEU A 160 -8.62 11.82 -14.44
N SER A 161 -7.57 12.35 -13.81
CA SER A 161 -6.37 12.83 -14.52
C SER A 161 -5.70 11.70 -15.31
N MET A 162 -5.53 10.52 -14.69
CA MET A 162 -5.01 9.33 -15.37
C MET A 162 -5.88 8.91 -16.55
N ALA A 163 -7.21 8.91 -16.40
CA ALA A 163 -8.13 8.59 -17.49
C ALA A 163 -8.07 9.62 -18.63
N LEU A 164 -7.95 10.91 -18.31
CA LEU A 164 -7.89 12.01 -19.29
C LEU A 164 -6.56 12.03 -20.05
N ILE A 165 -5.44 11.76 -19.39
CA ILE A 165 -4.10 11.77 -20.00
C ILE A 165 -3.94 10.61 -20.98
N PHE A 166 -4.35 9.40 -20.58
CA PHE A 166 -4.11 8.21 -21.38
C PHE A 166 -5.25 7.86 -22.34
N LYS A 167 -6.42 8.51 -22.20
CA LYS A 167 -7.64 8.33 -23.03
C LYS A 167 -7.83 6.87 -23.48
N GLU A 168 -7.68 5.96 -22.53
CA GLU A 168 -7.72 4.54 -22.83
C GLU A 168 -9.14 4.20 -23.29
N LYS A 169 -9.30 3.96 -24.59
CA LYS A 169 -10.53 3.33 -25.10
C LYS A 169 -10.65 2.00 -24.37
N ALA A 170 -11.86 1.74 -23.92
CA ALA A 170 -12.28 0.49 -23.33
C ALA A 170 -11.97 -0.69 -24.26
N GLU A 171 -10.73 -1.16 -24.30
CA GLU A 171 -10.46 -2.55 -24.64
C GLU A 171 -10.87 -3.37 -23.41
N GLY A 172 -12.18 -3.39 -23.17
CA GLY A 172 -12.80 -4.26 -22.20
C GLY A 172 -12.52 -5.68 -22.64
N GLY A 173 -11.62 -6.36 -21.92
CA GLY A 173 -11.61 -7.81 -21.81
C GLY A 173 -11.38 -8.64 -23.08
N THR A 174 -11.07 -8.09 -24.25
CA THR A 174 -10.86 -8.90 -25.47
C THR A 174 -9.51 -9.62 -25.49
N LEU A 175 -8.53 -9.19 -24.68
CA LEU A 175 -7.17 -9.73 -24.74
C LEU A 175 -6.92 -10.99 -23.90
N TYR A 176 -7.89 -11.46 -23.11
CA TYR A 176 -7.77 -12.71 -22.34
C TYR A 176 -9.13 -13.43 -22.23
N PHE A 177 -9.62 -13.91 -23.39
CA PHE A 177 -10.62 -14.99 -23.51
C PHE A 177 -10.00 -16.34 -23.12
N GLU A 178 -9.45 -16.44 -21.91
CA GLU A 178 -9.45 -17.73 -21.24
C GLU A 178 -10.69 -17.73 -20.36
N GLU A 179 -11.64 -18.60 -20.73
CA GLU A 179 -12.74 -19.04 -19.88
C GLU A 179 -12.17 -19.26 -18.49
N SER A 180 -12.52 -18.36 -17.55
CA SER A 180 -12.31 -18.69 -16.15
C SER A 180 -13.20 -19.89 -15.90
N SER A 181 -12.59 -21.06 -15.72
CA SER A 181 -13.29 -22.26 -15.27
C SER A 181 -14.23 -21.84 -14.14
N GLU A 182 -15.54 -22.04 -14.34
CA GLU A 182 -16.52 -21.69 -13.31
C GLU A 182 -16.15 -22.46 -12.05
N VAL A 183 -15.63 -21.75 -11.06
CA VAL A 183 -15.22 -22.36 -9.81
C VAL A 183 -16.50 -22.76 -9.08
N SER A 184 -16.85 -24.05 -9.16
CA SER A 184 -18.07 -24.64 -8.63
C SER A 184 -18.03 -24.79 -7.10
N VAL A 185 -17.77 -23.69 -6.39
CA VAL A 185 -17.75 -23.64 -4.93
C VAL A 185 -19.02 -22.96 -4.43
N SER A 186 -19.69 -23.59 -3.46
CA SER A 186 -20.91 -23.04 -2.86
C SER A 186 -20.68 -21.65 -2.27
N TYR A 187 -21.61 -20.72 -2.50
CA TYR A 187 -21.54 -19.35 -2.02
C TYR A 187 -21.35 -19.25 -0.49
N ARG A 188 -21.97 -20.16 0.28
CA ARG A 188 -21.78 -20.21 1.75
C ARG A 188 -20.33 -20.51 2.13
N VAL A 189 -19.68 -21.42 1.41
CA VAL A 189 -18.27 -21.77 1.65
C VAL A 189 -17.36 -20.58 1.31
N LEU A 190 -17.64 -19.88 0.21
CA LEU A 190 -16.89 -18.69 -0.18
C LEU A 190 -17.03 -17.57 0.85
N ILE A 191 -18.25 -17.29 1.34
CA ILE A 191 -18.44 -16.28 2.39
C ILE A 191 -17.65 -16.65 3.63
N THR A 192 -17.77 -17.88 4.14
CA THR A 192 -17.05 -18.30 5.35
C THR A 192 -15.54 -18.19 5.15
N PHE A 193 -15.03 -18.58 3.98
CA PHE A 193 -13.62 -18.49 3.65
C PHE A 193 -13.10 -17.04 3.63
N PHE A 194 -13.77 -16.14 2.91
CA PHE A 194 -13.40 -14.72 2.87
C PHE A 194 -13.56 -14.06 4.23
N PHE A 195 -14.63 -14.36 4.95
CA PHE A 195 -14.87 -13.86 6.29
C PHE A 195 -13.76 -14.30 7.25
N SER A 196 -13.36 -15.58 7.24
CA SER A 196 -12.26 -16.05 8.07
C SER A 196 -10.94 -15.34 7.75
N LEU A 197 -10.61 -15.16 6.47
CA LEU A 197 -9.40 -14.45 6.05
C LEU A 197 -9.40 -12.97 6.49
N VAL A 198 -10.52 -12.26 6.31
CA VAL A 198 -10.65 -10.86 6.73
C VAL A 198 -10.63 -10.75 8.26
N MET A 199 -11.29 -11.67 8.97
CA MET A 199 -11.30 -11.66 10.44
C MET A 199 -9.92 -11.91 11.05
N ILE A 200 -9.03 -12.66 10.39
CA ILE A 200 -7.62 -12.77 10.83
C ILE A 200 -6.96 -11.38 10.88
N LEU A 201 -7.19 -10.54 9.86
CA LEU A 201 -6.67 -9.17 9.83
C LEU A 201 -7.34 -8.27 10.89
N VAL A 202 -8.67 -8.36 11.03
CA VAL A 202 -9.42 -7.57 12.01
C VAL A 202 -8.98 -7.90 13.43
N VAL A 203 -8.89 -9.19 13.78
CA VAL A 203 -8.43 -9.66 15.09
C VAL A 203 -6.99 -9.22 15.34
N ASN A 204 -6.15 -9.16 14.31
CA ASN A 204 -4.80 -8.62 14.45
C ASN A 204 -4.80 -7.13 14.86
N GLY A 205 -5.79 -6.35 14.43
CA GLY A 205 -5.93 -4.94 14.80
C GLY A 205 -6.55 -4.69 16.18
N LEU A 206 -7.20 -5.68 16.79
CA LEU A 206 -7.88 -5.53 18.09
C LEU A 206 -6.89 -5.46 19.27
N THR A 207 -7.19 -4.58 20.22
CA THR A 207 -6.45 -4.43 21.49
C THR A 207 -6.92 -5.46 22.53
N ILE A 208 -6.86 -6.74 22.19
CA ILE A 208 -7.18 -7.87 23.08
C ILE A 208 -5.90 -8.54 23.57
N GLY A 209 -6.00 -9.33 24.65
CA GLY A 209 -4.85 -10.05 25.21
C GLY A 209 -4.16 -10.93 24.17
N ALA A 210 -2.83 -10.83 24.09
CA ALA A 210 -2.00 -11.55 23.11
C ALA A 210 -2.31 -13.07 22.97
N PRO A 211 -2.48 -13.86 24.06
CA PRO A 211 -2.76 -15.29 23.91
C PRO A 211 -4.14 -15.54 23.27
N LEU A 212 -5.16 -14.80 23.68
CA LEU A 212 -6.51 -14.90 23.12
C LEU A 212 -6.53 -14.48 21.64
N LYS A 213 -5.81 -13.41 21.31
CA LYS A 213 -5.64 -12.91 19.94
C LYS A 213 -5.09 -13.98 19.01
N TYR A 214 -3.96 -14.58 19.39
CA TYR A 214 -3.32 -15.60 18.57
C TYR A 214 -4.14 -16.89 18.50
N LEU A 215 -4.86 -17.25 19.57
CA LEU A 215 -5.79 -18.38 19.58
C LEU A 215 -6.92 -18.19 18.54
N ILE A 216 -7.58 -17.03 18.55
CA ILE A 216 -8.65 -16.73 17.58
C ILE A 216 -8.10 -16.75 16.15
N MET A 217 -6.95 -16.12 15.90
CA MET A 217 -6.31 -16.13 14.58
C MET A 217 -5.96 -17.55 14.12
N LEU A 218 -5.46 -18.41 15.02
CA LEU A 218 -5.16 -19.80 14.72
C LEU A 218 -6.43 -20.58 14.36
N LEU A 219 -7.51 -20.44 15.12
CA LEU A 219 -8.78 -21.11 14.83
C LEU A 219 -9.33 -20.69 13.45
N LEU A 220 -9.29 -19.40 13.13
CA LEU A 220 -9.70 -18.90 11.82
C LEU A 220 -8.79 -19.44 10.69
N ALA A 221 -7.48 -19.52 10.92
CA ALA A 221 -6.55 -20.10 9.95
C ALA A 221 -6.82 -21.59 9.73
N LEU A 222 -7.16 -22.35 10.78
CA LEU A 222 -7.56 -23.75 10.66
C LEU A 222 -8.85 -23.91 9.85
N VAL A 223 -9.83 -23.00 9.98
CA VAL A 223 -11.04 -22.98 9.14
C VAL A 223 -10.67 -22.76 7.67
N VAL A 224 -9.78 -21.81 7.37
CA VAL A 224 -9.29 -21.55 6.01
C VAL A 224 -8.60 -22.79 5.42
N VAL A 225 -7.72 -23.44 6.19
CA VAL A 225 -7.04 -24.68 5.79
C VAL A 225 -8.06 -25.79 5.56
N PHE A 226 -9.02 -25.98 6.45
CA PHE A 226 -10.08 -26.98 6.31
C PHE A 226 -10.89 -26.78 5.03
N ILE A 227 -11.34 -25.56 4.75
CA ILE A 227 -12.07 -25.24 3.52
C ILE A 227 -11.21 -25.54 2.28
N THR A 228 -9.94 -25.13 2.30
CA THR A 228 -9.02 -25.33 1.17
C THR A 228 -8.74 -26.80 0.88
N LEU A 229 -8.61 -27.63 1.92
CA LEU A 229 -8.30 -29.05 1.78
C LEU A 229 -9.53 -29.92 1.47
N PHE A 230 -10.69 -29.60 2.04
CA PHE A 230 -11.88 -30.46 1.99
C PHE A 230 -13.03 -29.94 1.14
N LYS A 231 -13.09 -28.63 0.85
CA LYS A 231 -14.20 -28.02 0.09
C LYS A 231 -13.81 -27.49 -1.28
N PHE A 232 -12.54 -27.13 -1.49
CA PHE A 232 -12.05 -26.69 -2.81
C PHE A 232 -11.56 -27.89 -3.64
N SER A 233 -11.71 -27.79 -4.96
CA SER A 233 -11.10 -28.76 -5.87
C SER A 233 -9.57 -28.65 -5.82
N ARG A 234 -8.85 -29.74 -6.14
CA ARG A 234 -7.37 -29.72 -6.17
C ARG A 234 -6.82 -28.66 -7.12
N GLU A 235 -7.52 -28.39 -8.22
CA GLU A 235 -7.13 -27.38 -9.20
C GLU A 235 -7.33 -25.96 -8.64
N THR A 236 -8.50 -25.70 -8.03
CA THR A 236 -8.79 -24.41 -7.37
C THR A 236 -7.78 -24.11 -6.27
N SER A 237 -7.47 -25.08 -5.41
CA SER A 237 -6.49 -24.90 -4.32
C SER A 237 -5.07 -24.66 -4.85
N LYS A 238 -4.66 -25.37 -5.91
CA LYS A 238 -3.35 -25.13 -6.55
C LYS A 238 -3.28 -23.76 -7.19
N SER A 239 -4.31 -23.35 -7.93
CA SER A 239 -4.38 -22.01 -8.53
C SER A 239 -4.28 -20.93 -7.47
N TRP A 240 -5.02 -21.08 -6.35
CA TRP A 240 -5.01 -20.13 -5.24
C TRP A 240 -3.66 -20.01 -4.54
N LEU A 241 -3.01 -21.14 -4.27
CA LEU A 241 -1.69 -21.16 -3.68
C LEU A 241 -0.64 -20.59 -4.64
N ASN A 242 -0.75 -20.84 -5.95
CA ASN A 242 0.16 -20.29 -6.96
C ASN A 242 0.06 -18.76 -7.05
N GLU A 243 -1.15 -18.20 -7.08
CA GLU A 243 -1.35 -16.74 -7.07
C GLU A 243 -0.85 -16.13 -5.76
N THR A 244 -1.18 -16.75 -4.62
CA THR A 244 -0.66 -16.34 -3.30
C THR A 244 0.87 -16.35 -3.26
N TRP A 245 1.50 -17.40 -3.80
CA TRP A 245 2.95 -17.55 -3.87
C TRP A 245 3.60 -16.54 -4.82
N PHE A 246 2.95 -16.24 -5.95
CA PHE A 246 3.40 -15.21 -6.90
C PHE A 246 3.48 -13.84 -6.22
N PHE A 247 2.45 -13.46 -5.46
CA PHE A 247 2.48 -12.26 -4.63
C PHE A 247 3.58 -12.36 -3.58
N GLY A 248 3.67 -13.50 -2.87
CA GLY A 248 4.71 -13.87 -1.91
C GLY A 248 6.11 -13.50 -2.35
N ARG A 249 6.55 -14.17 -3.43
CA ARG A 249 7.87 -14.04 -4.03
C ARG A 249 8.15 -12.65 -4.58
N THR A 250 7.12 -11.90 -4.94
CA THR A 250 7.26 -10.53 -5.46
C THR A 250 7.39 -9.50 -4.34
N LEU A 251 6.49 -9.54 -3.37
CA LEU A 251 6.36 -8.49 -2.35
C LEU A 251 7.34 -8.70 -1.20
N ILE A 252 7.51 -9.92 -0.68
CA ILE A 252 8.34 -10.14 0.51
C ILE A 252 9.78 -9.62 0.32
N PRO A 253 10.54 -9.99 -0.74
CA PRO A 253 11.90 -9.50 -0.89
C PRO A 253 11.97 -7.98 -1.02
N LEU A 254 11.01 -7.42 -1.75
CA LEU A 254 10.93 -5.99 -2.00
C LEU A 254 10.64 -5.19 -0.73
N LEU A 255 9.75 -5.70 0.12
CA LEU A 255 9.38 -5.10 1.39
C LEU A 255 10.53 -5.16 2.39
N PHE A 256 11.25 -6.28 2.47
CA PHE A 256 12.42 -6.40 3.34
C PHE A 256 13.54 -5.43 2.93
N ILE A 257 13.83 -5.32 1.62
CA ILE A 257 14.82 -4.35 1.12
C ILE A 257 14.36 -2.92 1.43
N GLY A 258 13.09 -2.60 1.18
CA GLY A 258 12.53 -1.27 1.44
C GLY A 258 12.61 -0.86 2.91
N VAL A 259 12.22 -1.76 3.83
CA VAL A 259 12.28 -1.52 5.28
C VAL A 259 13.72 -1.37 5.76
N PHE A 260 14.64 -2.21 5.27
CA PHE A 260 16.05 -2.11 5.62
C PHE A 260 16.65 -0.76 5.17
N VAL A 261 16.42 -0.37 3.91
CA VAL A 261 16.92 0.91 3.38
C VAL A 261 16.30 2.10 4.13
N ALA A 262 15.01 2.06 4.42
CA ALA A 262 14.34 3.11 5.20
C ALA A 262 14.93 3.23 6.61
N GLY A 263 15.09 2.10 7.32
CA GLY A 263 15.66 2.09 8.66
C GLY A 263 17.13 2.51 8.70
N PHE A 264 17.86 2.27 7.62
CA PHE A 264 19.23 2.76 7.48
C PHE A 264 19.29 4.27 7.21
N ILE A 265 18.40 4.81 6.38
CA ILE A 265 18.42 6.23 6.01
C ILE A 265 17.90 7.12 7.15
N MET A 266 16.94 6.65 7.94
CA MET A 266 16.22 7.51 8.87
C MET A 266 17.11 8.22 9.90
N PRO A 267 18.10 7.56 10.55
CA PRO A 267 19.01 8.23 11.47
C PRO A 267 20.01 9.18 10.78
N LEU A 268 20.21 9.06 9.46
CA LEU A 268 21.09 9.95 8.70
C LEU A 268 20.47 11.33 8.46
N ILE A 269 19.15 11.50 8.67
CA ILE A 269 18.44 12.76 8.41
C ILE A 269 18.48 13.66 9.66
N PRO A 270 19.18 14.81 9.64
CA PRO A 270 19.28 15.68 10.81
C PRO A 270 17.94 16.33 11.13
N GLN A 271 17.57 16.40 12.41
CA GLN A 271 16.33 17.03 12.87
C GLN A 271 16.21 18.50 12.42
N GLN A 272 17.31 19.27 12.46
CA GLN A 272 17.35 20.68 12.04
C GLN A 272 17.00 20.86 10.56
N LEU A 273 17.30 19.86 9.72
CA LEU A 273 17.01 19.86 8.29
C LEU A 273 15.50 19.69 8.04
N ILE A 274 14.82 18.95 8.92
CA ILE A 274 13.36 18.80 8.88
C ILE A 274 12.69 20.12 9.27
N GLU A 275 13.12 20.76 10.36
CA GLU A 275 12.59 22.05 10.82
C GLU A 275 12.75 23.18 9.79
N GLN A 276 13.91 23.27 9.14
CA GLN A 276 14.17 24.33 8.15
C GLN A 276 13.39 24.13 6.83
N ILE A 277 13.11 22.88 6.45
CA ILE A 277 12.52 22.56 5.15
C ILE A 277 10.99 22.41 5.22
N VAL A 278 10.46 21.71 6.23
CA VAL A 278 9.03 21.43 6.37
C VAL A 278 8.35 22.18 7.53
N GLY A 279 9.07 23.07 8.21
CA GLY A 279 8.53 23.88 9.31
C GLY A 279 7.61 25.03 8.88
N LYS A 280 7.54 25.36 7.59
CA LYS A 280 6.65 26.41 7.05
C LYS A 280 5.68 25.84 6.01
N ASN A 281 4.45 26.35 5.99
CA ASN A 281 3.50 26.04 4.92
C ASN A 281 3.83 26.84 3.65
N ASN A 282 4.75 26.34 2.83
CA ASN A 282 5.05 26.89 1.51
C ASN A 282 5.15 25.76 0.47
N ILE A 283 5.29 26.13 -0.81
CA ILE A 283 5.27 25.15 -1.91
C ILE A 283 6.41 24.14 -1.75
N LEU A 284 7.60 24.62 -1.39
CA LEU A 284 8.78 23.78 -1.25
C LEU A 284 8.64 22.77 -0.10
N GLY A 285 8.15 23.20 1.06
CA GLY A 285 7.96 22.34 2.22
C GLY A 285 6.91 21.26 1.97
N ASN A 286 5.80 21.61 1.33
CA ASN A 286 4.78 20.63 0.94
C ASN A 286 5.29 19.67 -0.13
N LEU A 287 6.02 20.17 -1.13
CA LEU A 287 6.59 19.35 -2.20
C LEU A 287 7.60 18.35 -1.67
N ILE A 288 8.51 18.80 -0.79
CA ILE A 288 9.51 17.92 -0.18
C ILE A 288 8.84 16.89 0.72
N ALA A 289 7.84 17.29 1.51
CA ALA A 289 7.08 16.35 2.33
C ALA A 289 6.36 15.29 1.47
N SER A 290 5.75 15.69 0.35
CA SER A 290 5.12 14.75 -0.57
C SER A 290 6.11 13.82 -1.28
N ILE A 291 7.26 14.33 -1.74
CA ILE A 291 8.33 13.52 -2.33
C ILE A 291 8.88 12.54 -1.29
N PHE A 292 9.16 13.02 -0.09
CA PHE A 292 9.68 12.19 0.99
C PHE A 292 8.68 11.09 1.32
N GLY A 293 7.42 11.43 1.57
CA GLY A 293 6.33 10.47 1.73
C GLY A 293 6.29 9.43 0.60
N ALA A 294 6.45 9.85 -0.65
CA ALA A 294 6.41 8.94 -1.80
C ALA A 294 7.47 7.84 -1.81
N PHE A 295 8.61 8.07 -1.15
CA PHE A 295 9.68 7.09 -1.02
C PHE A 295 9.71 6.41 0.35
N MET A 296 8.99 6.94 1.34
CA MET A 296 8.85 6.33 2.64
C MET A 296 7.92 5.13 2.57
N TYR A 297 8.40 3.99 3.07
CA TYR A 297 7.58 2.81 3.26
C TYR A 297 7.33 2.59 4.75
N PHE A 298 6.37 3.31 5.30
CA PHE A 298 5.87 3.09 6.66
C PHE A 298 4.53 2.39 6.64
N SER A 299 4.31 1.55 7.66
CA SER A 299 2.94 1.14 7.93
C SER A 299 2.19 2.34 8.49
N THR A 300 0.90 2.41 8.21
CA THR A 300 0.00 3.41 8.78
C THR A 300 0.17 3.54 10.31
N LEU A 301 0.48 2.43 10.98
CA LEU A 301 0.67 2.36 12.43
C LEU A 301 1.93 3.10 12.91
N THR A 302 2.99 3.12 12.10
CA THR A 302 4.24 3.82 12.43
C THR A 302 4.27 5.24 11.87
N GLU A 303 3.59 5.49 10.74
CA GLU A 303 3.53 6.80 10.09
C GLU A 303 2.95 7.87 11.02
N ILE A 304 1.85 7.57 11.72
CA ILE A 304 1.17 8.53 12.58
C ILE A 304 2.02 8.98 13.79
N PRO A 305 2.61 8.07 14.60
CA PRO A 305 3.51 8.47 15.68
C PRO A 305 4.75 9.22 15.19
N ILE A 306 5.32 8.83 14.04
CA ILE A 306 6.47 9.53 13.47
C ILE A 306 6.06 10.96 13.09
N LEU A 307 4.93 11.12 12.43
CA LEU A 307 4.46 12.44 12.04
C LEU A 307 4.12 13.31 13.26
N GLN A 308 3.55 12.72 14.31
CA GLN A 308 3.34 13.40 15.59
C GLN A 308 4.68 13.92 16.17
N ALA A 309 5.72 13.10 16.12
CA ALA A 309 7.05 13.50 16.56
C ALA A 309 7.67 14.60 15.67
N LEU A 310 7.39 14.61 14.36
CA LEU A 310 7.84 15.67 13.46
C LEU A 310 7.08 16.98 13.70
N ILE A 311 5.77 16.92 13.95
CA ILE A 311 4.95 18.08 14.30
C ILE A 311 5.39 18.67 15.64
N SER A 312 5.65 17.84 16.65
CA SER A 312 6.17 18.32 17.94
C SER A 312 7.57 18.93 17.85
N LYS A 313 8.33 18.55 16.82
CA LYS A 313 9.61 19.16 16.45
C LYS A 313 9.47 20.36 15.52
N GLY A 314 8.26 20.82 15.18
CA GLY A 314 8.03 22.06 14.44
C GLY A 314 7.64 21.91 12.97
N MET A 315 7.32 20.71 12.48
CA MET A 315 6.73 20.51 11.15
C MET A 315 5.34 21.18 11.06
N SER A 316 5.09 21.93 9.99
CA SER A 316 3.81 22.59 9.78
C SER A 316 2.70 21.60 9.33
N ASN A 317 1.45 21.92 9.67
CA ASN A 317 0.27 21.09 9.37
C ASN A 317 0.07 20.81 7.87
N GLY A 318 0.43 21.76 7.00
CA GLY A 318 0.34 21.58 5.54
C GLY A 318 1.26 20.48 5.02
N PRO A 319 2.59 20.61 5.19
CA PRO A 319 3.54 19.54 4.88
C PRO A 319 3.19 18.21 5.54
N ALA A 320 2.64 18.22 6.75
CA ALA A 320 2.21 17.01 7.44
C ALA A 320 1.08 16.29 6.68
N LEU A 321 0.04 17.01 6.24
CA LEU A 321 -1.02 16.44 5.40
C LEU A 321 -0.49 15.98 4.04
N ALA A 322 0.41 16.76 3.42
CA ALA A 322 1.04 16.40 2.14
C ALA A 322 1.79 15.06 2.21
N LEU A 323 2.44 14.79 3.35
CA LEU A 323 3.10 13.52 3.64
C LEU A 323 2.07 12.39 3.85
N LEU A 324 1.01 12.62 4.66
CA LEU A 324 -0.05 11.63 4.94
C LEU A 324 -0.84 11.18 3.71
N LEU A 325 -0.88 12.02 2.67
CA LEU A 325 -1.59 11.72 1.42
C LEU A 325 -0.68 11.03 0.41
N SER A 326 0.62 11.39 0.34
CA SER A 326 1.53 10.72 -0.60
C SER A 326 2.07 9.40 -0.05
N GLY A 327 2.43 9.31 1.23
CA GLY A 327 3.07 8.15 1.85
C GLY A 327 2.33 6.81 1.71
N PRO A 328 1.06 6.69 2.15
CA PRO A 328 0.32 5.45 2.01
C PRO A 328 0.03 5.10 0.54
N SER A 329 -0.13 6.12 -0.30
CA SER A 329 -0.50 5.98 -1.72
C SER A 329 0.70 5.77 -2.63
N LEU A 330 1.92 6.09 -2.21
CA LEU A 330 3.14 5.95 -2.97
C LEU A 330 4.21 5.29 -2.10
N SER A 331 4.80 4.22 -2.62
CA SER A 331 5.98 3.62 -2.04
C SER A 331 6.72 2.87 -3.13
N LEU A 332 8.02 2.62 -2.96
CA LEU A 332 8.79 1.81 -3.91
C LEU A 332 8.10 0.48 -4.24
N PRO A 333 7.56 -0.28 -3.27
CA PRO A 333 6.76 -1.47 -3.54
C PRO A 333 5.53 -1.22 -4.42
N ASN A 334 4.77 -0.17 -4.11
CA ASN A 334 3.58 0.20 -4.87
C ASN A 334 3.94 0.55 -6.32
N MET A 335 4.93 1.42 -6.51
CA MET A 335 5.39 1.86 -7.83
C MET A 335 5.84 0.67 -8.70
N LEU A 336 6.53 -0.30 -8.12
CA LEU A 336 7.00 -1.48 -8.87
C LEU A 336 5.86 -2.39 -9.31
N VAL A 337 4.85 -2.61 -8.47
CA VAL A 337 3.67 -3.39 -8.85
C VAL A 337 2.84 -2.64 -9.89
N ILE A 338 2.59 -1.33 -9.70
CA ILE A 338 1.90 -0.50 -10.69
C ILE A 338 2.65 -0.56 -12.03
N ARG A 339 3.98 -0.49 -12.02
CA ARG A 339 4.80 -0.59 -13.24
C ARG A 339 4.63 -1.92 -13.95
N ARG A 340 4.49 -3.02 -13.21
CA ARG A 340 4.22 -4.34 -13.82
C ARG A 340 2.81 -4.44 -14.41
N VAL A 341 1.83 -3.75 -13.82
CA VAL A 341 0.42 -3.81 -14.26
C VAL A 341 0.11 -2.80 -15.37
N LEU A 342 0.64 -1.58 -15.30
CA LEU A 342 0.32 -0.46 -16.19
C LEU A 342 1.47 -0.04 -17.12
N GLY A 343 2.69 -0.51 -16.88
CA GLY A 343 3.89 -0.07 -17.58
C GLY A 343 4.50 1.23 -17.03
N SER A 344 5.79 1.46 -17.35
CA SER A 344 6.59 2.54 -16.76
C SER A 344 6.03 3.95 -16.97
N LYS A 345 5.48 4.24 -18.16
CA LYS A 345 4.95 5.58 -18.50
C LYS A 345 3.78 5.96 -17.60
N ARG A 346 2.81 5.05 -17.44
CA ARG A 346 1.62 5.27 -16.61
C ARG A 346 1.96 5.36 -15.13
N THR A 347 2.90 4.54 -14.67
CA THR A 347 3.41 4.62 -13.29
C THR A 347 4.05 5.96 -13.00
N LEU A 348 4.92 6.46 -13.89
CA LEU A 348 5.58 7.75 -13.68
C LEU A 348 4.56 8.89 -13.57
N VAL A 349 3.57 8.91 -14.46
CA VAL A 349 2.49 9.92 -14.41
C VAL A 349 1.69 9.81 -13.11
N TYR A 350 1.34 8.59 -12.68
CA TYR A 350 0.66 8.39 -11.40
C TYR A 350 1.46 8.95 -10.22
N VAL A 351 2.76 8.65 -10.14
CA VAL A 351 3.66 9.14 -9.08
C VAL A 351 3.69 10.67 -9.07
N VAL A 352 3.89 11.29 -10.24
CA VAL A 352 3.93 12.76 -10.36
C VAL A 352 2.60 13.39 -9.95
N LEU A 353 1.47 12.85 -10.41
CA LEU A 353 0.15 13.36 -10.06
C LEU A 353 -0.10 13.31 -8.56
N VAL A 354 0.22 12.19 -7.91
CA VAL A 354 0.04 12.05 -6.46
C VAL A 354 0.93 13.04 -5.71
N ILE A 355 2.21 13.19 -6.09
CA ILE A 355 3.10 14.18 -5.45
C ILE A 355 2.53 15.60 -5.59
N LEU A 356 2.12 15.99 -6.80
CA LEU A 356 1.61 17.34 -7.07
C LEU A 356 0.29 17.60 -6.32
N TYR A 357 -0.65 16.67 -6.37
CA TYR A 357 -1.95 16.84 -5.72
C TYR A 357 -1.86 16.79 -4.20
N SER A 358 -1.01 15.94 -3.63
CA SER A 358 -0.73 15.95 -2.18
C SER A 358 -0.05 17.25 -1.75
N THR A 359 0.86 17.80 -2.57
CA THR A 359 1.49 19.11 -2.32
C THR A 359 0.45 20.22 -2.28
N VAL A 360 -0.47 20.25 -3.25
CA VAL A 360 -1.55 21.25 -3.33
C VAL A 360 -2.52 21.10 -2.16
N ALA A 361 -2.92 19.87 -1.81
CA ALA A 361 -3.81 19.63 -0.68
C ALA A 361 -3.18 20.09 0.64
N GLY A 362 -1.90 19.79 0.87
CA GLY A 362 -1.16 20.28 2.03
C GLY A 362 -1.07 21.81 2.08
N LEU A 363 -0.78 22.45 0.95
CA LEU A 363 -0.76 23.92 0.84
C LEU A 363 -2.10 24.56 1.22
N ILE A 364 -3.20 24.05 0.64
CA ILE A 364 -4.56 24.55 0.89
C ILE A 364 -4.88 24.37 2.38
N PHE A 365 -4.70 23.17 2.91
CA PHE A 365 -5.00 22.88 4.30
C PHE A 365 -4.15 23.71 5.27
N GLY A 366 -2.85 23.82 5.02
CA GLY A 366 -1.96 24.62 5.84
C GLY A 366 -2.33 26.10 5.86
N ASN A 367 -2.91 26.65 4.78
CA ASN A 367 -3.39 28.03 4.76
C ASN A 367 -4.74 28.22 5.47
N LEU A 368 -5.54 27.15 5.59
CA LEU A 368 -6.83 27.18 6.29
C LEU A 368 -6.69 27.07 7.81
N VAL A 369 -5.60 26.48 8.30
CA VAL A 369 -5.40 26.15 9.72
C VAL A 369 -4.31 26.98 10.40
N ASN A 370 -3.41 27.62 9.64
CA ASN A 370 -2.37 28.50 10.19
C ASN A 370 -2.87 29.91 10.49
#